data_AF-A0A9D8YDP5-F1
#
_entry.id   AF-A0A9D8YDP5-F1
#
_cell.length_a   1.000
_cell.length_b   1.000
_cell.length_c   1.000
_cell.angle_alpha   90.00
_cell.angle_beta   90.00
_cell.angle_gamma   90.00
#
_symmetry.space_group_name_H-M   'P 1'
#
loop_
_entity.id
_entity.type
_entity.pdbx_description
1 polymer ?
#
loop_
_entity_poly.entity_id
_entity_poly.type
_entity_poly.pdbx_seq_one_letter_code
_entity_poly.pdbx_strand_id
1 'polypeptide(L)'
;MLSAITPLRAAMAAFVVLVLLFLAGWLTRQDPDKQPYLDILGGGFVFNYRVADNFYGFTAIVKRPLESGSIIEAAFENPAGGDPIVVRERVSPMTDRYALRTPPLAGIEADKPYLVTIRVLDRLATKEIWSANRSYVSQIGQGKTPERALTVGPGYHVNPDNPEGK
;
A
#
# COMPACT_ATOMS: atom_id res chain seq x y z
N MET A 1 31.59 -28.35 46.29
CA MET A 1 32.84 -28.18 45.52
C MET A 1 32.50 -27.56 44.17
N LEU A 2 32.61 -26.23 44.05
CA LEU A 2 32.42 -25.53 42.77
C LEU A 2 33.77 -25.55 42.04
N SER A 3 33.87 -26.31 40.96
CA SER A 3 35.06 -26.35 40.10
C SER A 3 35.30 -24.96 39.53
N ALA A 4 36.45 -24.35 39.86
CA ALA A 4 36.85 -23.06 39.32
C ALA A 4 36.91 -23.15 37.78
N ILE A 5 36.10 -22.34 37.11
CA ILE A 5 36.15 -22.20 35.65
C ILE A 5 37.45 -21.45 35.33
N THR A 6 38.35 -22.09 34.58
CA THR A 6 39.57 -21.42 34.15
C THR A 6 39.24 -20.36 33.10
N PRO A 7 39.96 -19.22 33.07
CA PRO A 7 39.67 -18.10 32.15
C PRO A 7 39.69 -18.54 30.68
N LEU A 8 40.50 -19.55 30.34
CA LEU A 8 40.57 -20.14 29.01
C LEU A 8 39.27 -20.88 28.63
N ARG A 9 38.65 -21.62 29.56
CA ARG A 9 37.36 -22.30 29.32
C ARG A 9 36.22 -21.31 29.16
N ALA A 10 36.22 -20.23 29.96
CA ALA A 10 35.27 -19.14 29.81
C ALA A 10 35.43 -18.44 28.45
N ALA A 11 36.67 -18.17 28.01
CA ALA A 11 36.95 -17.56 26.71
C ALA A 11 36.51 -18.46 25.54
N MET A 12 36.75 -19.77 25.60
CA MET A 12 36.27 -20.71 24.58
C MET A 12 34.75 -20.79 24.52
N ALA A 13 34.08 -20.85 25.67
CA ALA A 13 32.62 -20.87 25.72
C ALA A 13 32.03 -19.57 25.12
N ALA A 14 32.61 -18.41 25.46
CA ALA A 14 32.21 -17.13 24.88
C ALA A 14 32.42 -17.08 23.36
N PHE A 15 33.57 -17.59 22.88
CA PHE A 15 33.84 -17.67 21.44
C PHE A 15 32.84 -18.56 20.71
N VAL A 16 32.51 -19.74 21.26
CA VAL A 16 31.50 -20.64 20.69
C VAL A 16 30.14 -19.95 20.63
N VAL A 17 29.73 -19.24 21.70
CA VAL A 17 28.47 -18.48 21.69
C VAL A 17 28.49 -17.38 20.61
N LEU A 18 29.59 -16.64 20.47
CA LEU A 18 29.72 -15.61 19.43
C LEU A 18 29.65 -16.20 18.02
N VAL A 19 30.30 -17.34 17.77
CA VAL A 19 30.23 -18.03 16.47
C VAL A 19 28.81 -18.51 16.19
N LEU A 20 28.12 -19.07 17.18
CA LEU A 20 26.73 -19.51 17.02
C LEU A 20 25.79 -18.33 16.74
N LEU A 21 25.96 -17.21 17.44
CA LEU A 21 25.18 -15.99 17.19
C LEU A 21 25.47 -15.38 15.81
N PHE A 22 26.73 -15.40 15.38
CA PHE A 22 27.12 -14.95 14.04
C PHE A 22 26.51 -15.83 12.95
N LEU A 23 26.61 -17.15 13.09
CA LEU A 23 26.01 -18.11 12.14
C LEU A 23 24.49 -17.97 12.09
N ALA A 24 23.83 -17.84 13.24
CA ALA A 24 22.40 -17.60 13.30
C ALA A 24 22.04 -16.30 12.57
N GLY A 25 22.72 -15.19 12.87
CA GLY A 25 22.50 -13.91 12.21
C GLY A 25 22.75 -13.95 10.69
N TRP A 26 23.77 -14.68 10.25
CA TRP A 26 24.10 -14.86 8.85
C TRP A 26 23.03 -15.68 8.11
N LEU A 27 22.57 -16.77 8.69
CA LEU A 27 21.54 -17.64 8.10
C LEU A 27 20.16 -16.97 8.08
N THR A 28 19.85 -16.11 9.05
CA THR A 28 18.58 -15.37 9.10
C THR A 28 18.61 -14.04 8.34
N ARG A 29 19.77 -13.66 7.76
CA ARG A 29 19.91 -12.39 7.04
C ARG A 29 19.02 -12.38 5.81
N GLN A 30 18.11 -11.42 5.76
CA GLN A 30 17.34 -11.12 4.55
C GLN A 30 18.18 -10.22 3.65
N ASP A 31 18.40 -10.67 2.41
CA ASP A 31 19.12 -9.89 1.40
C ASP A 31 18.22 -8.76 0.89
N PRO A 32 18.59 -7.48 1.07
CA PRO A 32 17.81 -6.35 0.57
C PRO A 32 17.55 -6.46 -0.94
N ASP A 33 18.46 -7.09 -1.69
CA ASP A 33 18.36 -7.18 -3.13
C ASP A 33 17.31 -8.18 -3.63
N LYS A 34 16.83 -9.06 -2.74
CA LYS A 34 15.78 -10.03 -3.03
C LYS A 34 14.38 -9.54 -2.67
N GLN A 35 14.27 -8.39 -2.01
CA GLN A 35 12.98 -7.81 -1.68
C GLN A 35 12.39 -7.07 -2.91
N PRO A 36 11.06 -7.01 -3.05
CA PRO A 36 10.45 -6.12 -4.03
C PRO A 36 10.74 -4.66 -3.65
N TYR A 37 10.67 -3.73 -4.61
CA TYR A 37 10.84 -2.31 -4.32
C TYR A 37 9.74 -1.76 -3.41
N LEU A 38 8.50 -2.16 -3.70
CA LEU A 38 7.33 -1.79 -2.94
C LEU A 38 6.66 -3.05 -2.37
N ASP A 39 6.11 -2.88 -1.17
CA ASP A 39 5.19 -3.82 -0.56
C ASP A 39 3.84 -3.14 -0.33
N ILE A 40 2.75 -3.85 -0.55
CA ILE A 40 1.40 -3.29 -0.48
C ILE A 40 0.80 -3.67 0.86
N LEU A 41 0.67 -2.69 1.75
CA LEU A 41 0.19 -2.90 3.12
C LEU A 41 -1.31 -3.24 3.16
N GLY A 42 -2.07 -2.73 2.19
CA GLY A 42 -3.50 -2.92 2.09
C GLY A 42 -4.12 -1.97 1.07
N GLY A 43 -5.35 -2.25 0.67
CA GLY A 43 -6.09 -1.46 -0.29
C GLY A 43 -7.48 -2.02 -0.55
N GLY A 44 -8.26 -1.32 -1.35
CA GLY A 44 -9.63 -1.70 -1.69
C GLY A 44 -10.50 -0.48 -1.99
N PHE A 45 -11.80 -0.74 -2.07
CA PHE A 45 -12.82 0.28 -2.28
C PHE A 45 -13.26 0.89 -0.95
N VAL A 46 -13.45 2.20 -0.95
CA VAL A 46 -13.98 2.97 0.16
C VAL A 46 -15.23 3.70 -0.33
N PHE A 47 -16.35 3.47 0.37
CA PHE A 47 -17.63 4.10 0.07
C PHE A 47 -17.98 5.07 1.19
N ASN A 48 -18.01 6.37 0.89
CA ASN A 48 -18.45 7.38 1.84
C ASN A 48 -19.87 7.82 1.52
N TYR A 49 -20.84 7.15 2.14
CA TYR A 49 -22.27 7.43 2.00
C TYR A 49 -22.69 8.83 2.47
N ARG A 50 -21.89 9.51 3.31
CA ARG A 50 -22.23 10.85 3.80
C ARG A 50 -22.10 11.91 2.72
N VAL A 51 -21.06 11.79 1.89
CA VAL A 51 -20.72 12.75 0.83
C VAL A 51 -20.83 12.15 -0.58
N ALA A 52 -21.28 10.91 -0.69
CA ALA A 52 -21.34 10.13 -1.94
C ALA A 52 -19.98 10.05 -2.67
N ASP A 53 -18.89 9.98 -1.91
CA ASP A 53 -17.53 9.87 -2.45
C ASP A 53 -17.06 8.42 -2.37
N ASN A 54 -16.92 7.78 -3.53
CA ASN A 54 -16.48 6.41 -3.66
C ASN A 54 -15.14 6.41 -4.39
N PHE A 55 -14.10 5.89 -3.77
CA PHE A 55 -12.80 5.76 -4.41
C PHE A 55 -12.23 4.39 -4.11
N TYR A 56 -11.23 3.99 -4.87
CA TYR A 56 -10.42 2.85 -4.45
C TYR A 56 -8.95 3.21 -4.53
N GLY A 57 -8.16 2.53 -3.71
CA GLY A 57 -6.78 2.88 -3.51
C GLY A 57 -6.05 1.88 -2.64
N PHE A 58 -4.76 2.09 -2.47
CA PHE A 58 -3.91 1.25 -1.65
C PHE A 58 -2.81 2.08 -0.98
N THR A 59 -2.21 1.49 0.05
CA THR A 59 -1.02 2.02 0.70
C THR A 59 0.17 1.13 0.37
N ALA A 60 1.21 1.71 -0.23
CA ALA A 60 2.49 1.06 -0.45
C ALA A 60 3.51 1.51 0.59
N ILE A 61 4.43 0.63 0.94
CA ILE A 61 5.63 0.92 1.70
C ILE A 61 6.88 0.60 0.86
N VAL A 62 7.87 1.50 0.90
CA VAL A 62 9.15 1.33 0.22
C VAL A 62 10.01 0.35 1.02
N LYS A 63 10.36 -0.79 0.42
CA LYS A 63 11.21 -1.82 1.04
C LYS A 63 12.66 -1.73 0.59
N ARG A 64 12.90 -1.27 -0.64
CA ARG A 64 14.24 -0.99 -1.16
C ARG A 64 14.40 0.50 -1.42
N PRO A 65 15.56 1.09 -1.07
CA PRO A 65 15.80 2.50 -1.32
C PRO A 65 15.51 2.88 -2.78
N LEU A 66 14.68 3.90 -2.94
CA LEU A 66 14.39 4.52 -4.23
C LEU A 66 15.08 5.87 -4.28
N GLU A 67 15.52 6.27 -5.47
CA GLU A 67 16.05 7.62 -5.65
C GLU A 67 14.98 8.65 -5.31
N SER A 68 15.36 9.68 -4.55
CA SER A 68 14.45 10.79 -4.23
C SER A 68 13.86 11.37 -5.51
N GLY A 69 12.56 11.58 -5.58
CA GLY A 69 11.85 12.07 -6.75
C GLY A 69 11.51 11.01 -7.81
N SER A 70 11.85 9.73 -7.59
CA SER A 70 11.27 8.60 -8.35
C SER A 70 9.75 8.66 -8.30
N ILE A 71 9.07 8.05 -9.26
CA ILE A 71 7.62 8.16 -9.40
C ILE A 71 6.98 6.80 -9.15
N ILE A 72 6.09 6.73 -8.16
CA ILE A 72 5.17 5.61 -8.00
C ILE A 72 3.93 5.95 -8.84
N GLU A 73 3.67 5.14 -9.86
CA GLU A 73 2.49 5.25 -10.71
C GLU A 73 1.56 4.07 -10.42
N ALA A 74 0.28 4.37 -10.22
CA ALA A 74 -0.79 3.38 -10.20
C ALA A 74 -1.76 3.66 -11.33
N ALA A 75 -1.92 2.69 -12.23
CA ALA A 75 -2.97 2.68 -13.23
C ALA A 75 -4.12 1.79 -12.73
N PHE A 76 -5.22 2.45 -12.43
CA PHE A 76 -6.43 1.90 -11.85
C PHE A 76 -7.44 1.60 -12.95
N GLU A 77 -7.91 0.35 -13.11
CA GLU A 77 -9.02 0.03 -14.00
C GLU A 77 -10.25 0.90 -13.67
N ASN A 78 -10.87 1.51 -14.69
CA ASN A 78 -12.01 2.39 -14.50
C ASN A 78 -13.31 1.58 -14.37
N PRO A 79 -14.01 1.60 -13.23
CA PRO A 79 -15.23 0.82 -13.05
C PRO A 79 -16.37 1.23 -13.98
N ALA A 80 -16.45 2.50 -14.38
CA ALA A 80 -17.42 2.99 -15.36
C ALA A 80 -17.09 2.60 -16.81
N GLY A 81 -15.96 1.92 -17.03
CA GLY A 81 -15.41 1.62 -18.35
C GLY A 81 -14.54 2.75 -18.90
N GLY A 82 -13.81 2.45 -19.99
CA GLY A 82 -12.87 3.38 -20.62
C GLY A 82 -11.42 3.21 -20.14
N ASP A 83 -10.62 4.25 -20.31
CA ASP A 83 -9.19 4.21 -20.03
C ASP A 83 -8.89 4.09 -18.51
N PRO A 84 -7.78 3.41 -18.13
CA PRO A 84 -7.34 3.36 -16.75
C PRO A 84 -7.06 4.74 -16.16
N ILE A 85 -7.45 4.93 -14.90
CA ILE A 85 -7.20 6.14 -14.13
C ILE A 85 -5.78 6.09 -13.60
N VAL A 86 -4.92 7.00 -14.07
CA VAL A 86 -3.50 7.02 -13.68
C VAL A 86 -3.29 8.03 -12.56
N VAL A 87 -2.72 7.56 -11.45
CA VAL A 87 -2.32 8.39 -10.30
C VAL A 87 -0.83 8.25 -10.09
N ARG A 88 -0.15 9.38 -9.83
CA ARG A 88 1.31 9.42 -9.65
C ARG A 88 1.65 10.12 -8.36
N GLU A 89 2.56 9.53 -7.61
CA GLU A 89 3.13 10.11 -6.40
C GLU A 89 4.66 10.13 -6.50
N ARG A 90 5.27 11.22 -6.03
CA ARG A 90 6.73 11.35 -6.03
C ARG A 90 7.30 10.86 -4.71
N VAL A 91 8.31 10.00 -4.81
CA VAL A 91 9.07 9.52 -3.67
C VAL A 91 9.81 10.68 -3.02
N SER A 92 9.61 10.86 -1.72
CA SER A 92 10.27 11.83 -0.87
C SER A 92 11.11 11.09 0.18
N PRO A 93 12.28 11.64 0.59
CA PRO A 93 13.05 11.10 1.70
C PRO A 93 12.35 11.22 3.05
N MET A 94 11.25 11.98 3.15
CA MET A 94 10.52 12.22 4.41
C MET A 94 9.55 11.10 4.79
N THR A 95 9.21 10.20 3.86
CA THR A 95 8.27 9.10 4.11
C THR A 95 8.62 7.86 3.30
N ASP A 96 8.40 6.70 3.89
CA ASP A 96 8.46 5.39 3.23
C ASP A 96 7.08 4.89 2.81
N ARG A 97 5.99 5.58 3.22
CA ARG A 97 4.60 5.18 2.95
C ARG A 97 3.92 6.15 1.99
N TYR A 98 3.23 5.57 1.01
CA TYR A 98 2.53 6.30 -0.05
C TYR A 98 1.12 5.75 -0.20
N ALA A 99 0.12 6.63 -0.06
CA ALA A 99 -1.28 6.30 -0.30
C ALA A 99 -1.67 6.80 -1.70
N LEU A 100 -2.02 5.87 -2.58
CA LEU A 100 -2.51 6.19 -3.92
C LEU A 100 -3.99 5.84 -3.97
N ARG A 101 -4.81 6.81 -4.39
CA ARG A 101 -6.26 6.64 -4.54
C ARG A 101 -6.74 7.34 -5.79
N THR A 102 -7.76 6.77 -6.41
CA THR A 102 -8.47 7.42 -7.51
C THR A 102 -9.20 8.67 -7.02
N PRO A 103 -9.57 9.59 -7.93
CA PRO A 103 -10.68 10.50 -7.73
C PRO A 103 -11.99 9.74 -7.43
N PRO A 104 -13.08 10.46 -7.08
CA PRO A 104 -14.41 9.87 -6.95
C PRO A 104 -14.81 9.08 -8.20
N LEU A 105 -15.40 7.91 -8.00
CA LEU A 105 -15.72 6.92 -9.02
C LEU A 105 -17.23 6.67 -9.11
N ALA A 106 -17.62 6.20 -10.29
CA ALA A 106 -18.92 5.62 -10.56
C ALA A 106 -18.76 4.27 -11.28
N GLY A 107 -19.84 3.49 -11.37
CA GLY A 107 -19.89 2.20 -12.05
C GLY A 107 -19.28 1.03 -11.26
N ILE A 108 -19.16 1.12 -9.94
CA ILE A 108 -18.56 0.03 -9.15
C ILE A 108 -19.56 -1.14 -9.03
N GLU A 109 -19.15 -2.32 -9.52
CA GLU A 109 -19.91 -3.56 -9.44
C GLU A 109 -19.46 -4.40 -8.23
N ALA A 110 -20.42 -5.07 -7.59
CA ALA A 110 -20.13 -6.03 -6.51
C ALA A 110 -19.44 -7.26 -7.08
N ASP A 111 -18.52 -7.84 -6.33
CA ASP A 111 -17.83 -9.11 -6.60
C ASP A 111 -17.04 -9.15 -7.94
N LYS A 112 -16.84 -7.97 -8.55
CA LYS A 112 -16.01 -7.81 -9.75
C LYS A 112 -14.57 -7.45 -9.36
N PRO A 113 -13.57 -8.21 -9.82
CA PRO A 113 -12.16 -7.86 -9.63
C PRO A 113 -11.76 -6.75 -10.61
N TYR A 114 -11.21 -5.66 -10.07
CA TYR A 114 -10.64 -4.55 -10.85
C TYR A 114 -9.12 -4.57 -10.75
N LEU A 115 -8.43 -4.47 -11.89
CA LEU A 115 -6.98 -4.52 -11.99
C LEU A 115 -6.33 -3.18 -11.61
N VAL A 116 -5.21 -3.26 -10.92
CA VAL A 116 -4.31 -2.15 -10.63
C VAL A 116 -2.91 -2.53 -11.05
N THR A 117 -2.37 -1.77 -11.98
CA THR A 117 -0.97 -1.89 -12.41
C THR A 117 -0.15 -0.85 -11.67
N ILE A 118 0.83 -1.31 -10.89
CA ILE A 118 1.69 -0.47 -10.07
C ILE A 118 3.07 -0.47 -10.71
N ARG A 119 3.61 0.71 -10.95
CA ARG A 119 4.94 0.91 -11.55
C ARG A 119 5.77 1.85 -10.69
N VAL A 120 7.06 1.58 -10.62
CA VAL A 120 8.06 2.52 -10.14
C VAL A 120 8.85 2.98 -11.35
N LEU A 121 8.84 4.28 -11.60
CA LEU A 121 9.59 4.92 -12.66
C LEU A 121 10.74 5.73 -12.06
N ASP A 122 11.76 5.96 -12.87
CA ASP A 122 12.80 6.93 -12.57
C ASP A 122 12.24 8.36 -12.40
N ARG A 123 13.09 9.28 -11.93
CA ARG A 123 12.69 10.66 -11.60
C ARG A 123 12.09 11.42 -12.80
N LEU A 124 12.47 11.04 -14.01
CA LEU A 124 12.07 11.65 -15.28
C LEU A 124 10.92 10.92 -15.98
N ALA A 125 10.40 9.82 -15.40
CA ALA A 125 9.38 8.95 -16.02
C ALA A 125 9.79 8.39 -17.40
N THR A 126 11.09 8.17 -17.61
CA THR A 126 11.65 7.62 -18.86
C THR A 126 11.94 6.12 -18.78
N LYS A 127 12.13 5.59 -17.57
CA LYS A 127 12.52 4.19 -17.34
C LYS A 127 11.69 3.57 -16.25
N GLU A 128 11.13 2.40 -16.52
CA GLU A 128 10.53 1.53 -15.51
C GLU A 128 11.62 0.82 -14.70
N ILE A 129 11.58 0.98 -13.38
CA ILE A 129 12.46 0.34 -12.42
C ILE A 129 11.84 -0.97 -11.93
N TRP A 130 10.52 -0.98 -11.74
CA TRP A 130 9.78 -2.12 -11.21
C TRP A 130 8.29 -2.03 -11.54
N SER A 131 7.62 -3.19 -11.62
CA SER A 131 6.17 -3.27 -11.77
C SER A 131 5.56 -4.46 -11.05
N ALA A 132 4.29 -4.32 -10.67
CA ALA A 132 3.46 -5.40 -10.16
C ALA A 132 1.98 -5.14 -10.43
N ASN A 133 1.22 -6.23 -10.51
CA ASN A 133 -0.23 -6.18 -10.67
C ASN A 133 -0.93 -6.63 -9.39
N ARG A 134 -2.06 -6.00 -9.09
CA ARG A 134 -2.97 -6.35 -8.00
C ARG A 134 -4.41 -6.24 -8.47
N SER A 135 -5.30 -7.01 -7.86
CA SER A 135 -6.72 -6.93 -8.12
C SER A 135 -7.45 -6.65 -6.82
N TYR A 136 -8.40 -5.72 -6.85
CA TYR A 136 -9.26 -5.42 -5.71
C TYR A 136 -10.71 -5.73 -6.07
N VAL A 137 -11.45 -6.26 -5.11
CA VAL A 137 -12.86 -6.60 -5.25
C VAL A 137 -13.66 -5.79 -4.24
N SER A 138 -14.78 -5.23 -4.68
CA SER A 138 -15.77 -4.65 -3.76
C SER A 138 -16.83 -5.68 -3.41
N GLN A 139 -17.17 -5.81 -2.12
CA GLN A 139 -18.30 -6.64 -1.67
C GLN A 139 -19.65 -5.97 -1.91
N ILE A 140 -19.66 -4.64 -2.11
CA ILE A 140 -20.87 -3.86 -2.35
C ILE A 140 -20.77 -3.15 -3.69
N GLY A 141 -21.83 -3.24 -4.48
CA GLY A 141 -21.97 -2.48 -5.72
C GLY A 141 -22.49 -1.09 -5.42
N GLN A 142 -22.25 -0.14 -6.32
CA GLN A 142 -22.71 1.24 -6.16
C GLN A 142 -24.23 1.36 -6.05
N GLY A 143 -25.01 0.41 -6.60
CA GLY A 143 -26.47 0.37 -6.42
C GLY A 143 -26.94 0.17 -4.97
N LYS A 144 -26.03 -0.05 -4.01
CA LYS A 144 -26.32 -0.08 -2.57
C LYS A 144 -25.88 1.20 -1.83
N THR A 145 -25.29 2.16 -2.55
CA THR A 145 -24.84 3.45 -2.02
C THR A 145 -25.73 4.57 -2.60
N PRO A 146 -26.11 5.59 -1.81
CA PRO A 146 -26.91 6.70 -2.31
C PRO A 146 -26.29 7.39 -3.53
N GLU A 147 -27.10 7.73 -4.54
CA GLU A 147 -26.62 8.48 -5.72
C GLU A 147 -26.13 9.88 -5.36
N ARG A 148 -26.67 10.45 -4.26
CA ARG A 148 -26.32 11.77 -3.74
C ARG A 148 -26.06 11.69 -2.25
N ALA A 149 -25.16 12.56 -1.77
CA ALA A 149 -24.83 12.71 -0.36
C ALA A 149 -26.10 12.76 0.52
N LEU A 150 -26.11 12.04 1.64
CA LEU A 150 -27.25 12.08 2.57
C LEU A 150 -27.30 13.39 3.36
N THR A 151 -26.16 14.03 3.54
CA THR A 151 -26.01 15.21 4.39
C THR A 151 -25.15 16.28 3.75
N VAL A 152 -25.42 17.55 4.08
CA VAL A 152 -24.65 18.71 3.64
C VAL A 152 -24.21 19.57 4.82
N GLY A 153 -23.04 20.19 4.68
CA GLY A 153 -22.47 21.13 5.65
C GLY A 153 -21.97 20.48 6.95
N PRO A 154 -21.26 21.25 7.80
CA PRO A 154 -20.68 20.76 9.05
C PRO A 154 -21.73 20.34 10.10
N GLY A 155 -22.97 20.81 9.96
CA GLY A 155 -24.10 20.45 10.83
C GLY A 155 -24.82 19.16 10.45
N TYR A 156 -24.38 18.45 9.41
CA TYR A 156 -25.03 17.22 8.93
C TYR A 156 -26.53 17.40 8.64
N HIS A 157 -26.90 18.52 8.02
CA HIS A 157 -28.29 18.74 7.61
C HIS A 157 -28.64 17.78 6.48
N VAL A 158 -29.91 17.34 6.42
CA VAL A 158 -30.41 16.53 5.30
C VAL A 158 -30.11 17.26 3.99
N ASN A 159 -29.56 16.53 3.01
CA ASN A 159 -29.26 17.11 1.72
C ASN A 159 -30.57 17.53 1.02
N PRO A 160 -30.76 18.83 0.68
CA PRO A 160 -31.94 19.28 -0.06
C PRO A 160 -32.10 18.58 -1.42
N ASP A 161 -30.98 18.15 -2.03
CA ASP A 161 -30.95 17.43 -3.31
C ASP A 161 -31.17 15.91 -3.13
N ASN A 162 -31.23 15.41 -1.89
CA ASN A 162 -31.62 14.04 -1.54
C ASN A 162 -32.56 14.03 -0.32
N PRO A 163 -33.80 14.55 -0.45
CA PRO A 163 -34.73 14.66 0.66
C PRO A 163 -35.22 13.30 1.16
N GLU A 164 -35.17 12.25 0.32
CA GLU A 164 -35.58 10.89 0.69
C GLU A 164 -34.51 10.10 1.42
N GLY A 165 -33.24 10.55 1.39
CA GLY A 165 -32.12 9.89 2.07
C GLY A 165 -31.85 8.46 1.59
N LYS A 166 -32.15 8.19 0.31
CA LYS A 166 -31.95 6.90 -0.34
C LYS A 166 -30.74 6.95 -1.27
#